data_AF-Q308R2-F1
#
_entry.id   AF-Q308R2-F1
#
_cell.length_a   1.000
_cell.length_b   1.000
_cell.length_c   1.000
_cell.angle_alpha   90.00
_cell.angle_beta   90.00
_cell.angle_gamma   90.00
#
_symmetry.space_group_name_H-M   'P 1'
#
loop_
_entity.id
_entity.type
_entity.pdbx_description
1 polymer ?
#
loop_
_entity_poly.entity_id
_entity_poly.type
_entity_poly.pdbx_seq_one_letter_code
_entity_poly.pdbx_strand_id
1 'polypeptide(L)'
;QCTGGADCTSCTVACTGCGNCPNAVTCTDSQNCINAVTCTGSTNCNKATTCTNSKDCFEATTCTDSTNCYKATACTNSTGCPGH
;
A
#
# COMPACT_ATOMS: atom_id res chain seq x y z
N GLN A 1 -9.96 -0.72 -13.73
CA GLN A 1 -10.23 -1.00 -12.32
C GLN A 1 -10.59 -2.48 -12.21
N CYS A 2 -10.05 -3.19 -11.23
CA CYS A 2 -10.38 -4.58 -10.94
C CYS A 2 -10.94 -4.68 -9.52
N THR A 3 -11.91 -5.57 -9.33
CA THR A 3 -12.63 -5.69 -8.06
C THR A 3 -12.92 -7.15 -7.77
N GLY A 4 -12.50 -7.61 -6.60
CA GLY A 4 -12.72 -8.98 -6.12
C GLY A 4 -11.86 -10.01 -6.83
N GLY A 5 -11.49 -11.07 -6.11
CA GLY A 5 -10.81 -12.24 -6.66
C GLY A 5 -9.43 -12.50 -6.05
N ALA A 6 -8.87 -13.66 -6.39
CA ALA A 6 -7.55 -14.05 -5.92
C ALA A 6 -6.43 -13.38 -6.72
N ASP A 7 -6.63 -13.15 -8.02
CA ASP A 7 -5.60 -12.61 -8.92
C ASP A 7 -6.12 -11.49 -9.82
N CYS A 8 -5.49 -10.32 -9.67
CA CYS A 8 -5.76 -9.10 -10.44
C CYS A 8 -4.46 -8.58 -11.08
N THR A 9 -3.55 -9.47 -11.47
CA THR A 9 -2.31 -9.13 -12.18
C THR A 9 -2.50 -8.27 -13.42
N SER A 10 -3.63 -8.38 -14.12
CA SER A 10 -3.97 -7.52 -15.27
C SER A 10 -4.40 -6.10 -14.89
N CYS A 11 -4.63 -5.83 -13.60
CA CYS A 11 -5.07 -4.53 -13.12
C CYS A 11 -3.91 -3.54 -13.05
N THR A 12 -4.00 -2.44 -13.82
CA THR A 12 -2.96 -1.40 -13.83
C THR A 12 -3.38 -0.10 -13.16
N VAL A 13 -4.68 0.20 -13.09
CA VAL A 13 -5.15 1.50 -12.55
C VAL A 13 -5.51 1.40 -11.07
N ALA A 14 -6.57 0.67 -10.75
CA ALA A 14 -7.11 0.60 -9.39
C ALA A 14 -7.58 -0.83 -9.07
N CYS A 15 -7.09 -1.39 -7.98
CA CYS A 15 -7.39 -2.74 -7.51
C CYS A 15 -8.12 -2.68 -6.18
N THR A 16 -9.27 -3.36 -6.08
CA THR A 16 -10.11 -3.34 -4.88
C THR A 16 -10.47 -4.75 -4.44
N GLY A 17 -10.22 -5.10 -3.17
CA GLY A 17 -10.64 -6.39 -2.62
C GLY A 17 -10.00 -7.62 -3.28
N CYS A 18 -8.73 -7.53 -3.72
CA CYS A 18 -8.11 -8.61 -4.48
C CYS A 18 -6.81 -9.13 -3.85
N GLY A 19 -6.55 -10.42 -3.99
CA GLY A 19 -5.41 -11.13 -3.39
C GLY A 19 -4.06 -10.86 -4.07
N ASN A 20 -4.05 -10.37 -5.30
CA ASN A 20 -2.80 -10.11 -6.03
C ASN A 20 -2.94 -8.93 -6.99
N CYS A 21 -2.40 -7.77 -6.60
CA CYS A 21 -2.48 -6.52 -7.37
C CYS A 21 -1.09 -5.93 -7.68
N PRO A 22 -0.15 -6.67 -8.29
CA PRO A 22 1.23 -6.23 -8.42
C PRO A 22 1.40 -5.01 -9.31
N ASN A 23 0.47 -4.75 -10.24
CA ASN A 23 0.62 -3.72 -11.27
C ASN A 23 -0.28 -2.49 -11.06
N ALA A 24 -1.15 -2.50 -10.04
CA ALA A 24 -2.12 -1.43 -9.84
C ALA A 24 -1.46 -0.17 -9.27
N VAL A 25 -1.81 1.01 -9.78
CA VAL A 25 -1.37 2.30 -9.21
C VAL A 25 -2.03 2.58 -7.86
N THR A 26 -3.29 2.19 -7.68
CA THR A 26 -4.01 2.32 -6.41
C THR A 26 -4.52 0.97 -5.93
N CYS A 27 -4.31 0.68 -4.65
CA CYS A 27 -4.84 -0.49 -3.98
C CYS A 27 -5.76 -0.11 -2.81
N THR A 28 -6.90 -0.78 -2.74
CA THR A 28 -7.84 -0.67 -1.62
C THR A 28 -8.22 -2.08 -1.16
N ASP A 29 -8.04 -2.38 0.13
CA ASP A 29 -8.36 -3.67 0.74
C ASP A 29 -7.78 -4.86 -0.06
N SER A 30 -6.54 -4.72 -0.52
CA SER A 30 -5.91 -5.67 -1.45
C SER A 30 -4.52 -6.11 -0.99
N GLN A 31 -4.02 -7.18 -1.59
CA GLN A 31 -2.71 -7.76 -1.27
C GLN A 31 -1.76 -7.71 -2.47
N ASN A 32 -0.45 -7.81 -2.21
CA ASN A 32 0.61 -7.77 -3.22
C ASN A 32 0.61 -6.47 -4.04
N CYS A 33 0.43 -5.33 -3.38
CA CYS A 33 0.34 -4.01 -4.00
C CYS A 33 1.73 -3.38 -4.27
N ILE A 34 2.62 -4.17 -4.87
CA ILE A 34 4.06 -3.89 -4.93
C ILE A 34 4.38 -2.57 -5.66
N ASN A 35 3.65 -2.27 -6.74
CA ASN A 35 3.85 -1.06 -7.54
C ASN A 35 2.80 0.03 -7.30
N ALA A 36 1.95 -0.13 -6.28
CA ALA A 36 0.96 0.90 -5.96
C ALA A 36 1.66 2.17 -5.48
N VAL A 37 1.15 3.32 -5.91
CA VAL A 37 1.52 4.65 -5.42
C VAL A 37 0.72 4.96 -4.15
N THR A 38 -0.53 4.51 -4.09
CA THR A 38 -1.41 4.71 -2.94
C THR A 38 -1.98 3.38 -2.47
N CYS A 39 -1.84 3.12 -1.17
CA CYS A 39 -2.40 1.96 -0.51
C CYS A 39 -3.35 2.35 0.62
N THR A 40 -4.53 1.72 0.64
CA THR A 40 -5.50 1.83 1.73
C THR A 40 -5.91 0.43 2.16
N GLY A 41 -5.77 0.09 3.45
CA GLY A 41 -6.16 -1.24 3.96
C GLY A 41 -5.40 -2.40 3.31
N SER A 42 -4.19 -2.17 2.79
CA SER A 42 -3.52 -3.10 1.87
C SER A 42 -2.15 -3.56 2.37
N THR A 43 -1.60 -4.62 1.77
CA THR A 43 -0.30 -5.21 2.15
C THR A 43 0.69 -5.26 0.98
N ASN A 44 1.98 -5.42 1.30
CA ASN A 44 3.09 -5.40 0.33
C ASN A 44 3.15 -4.09 -0.47
N CYS A 45 2.94 -2.96 0.21
CA CYS A 45 2.88 -1.61 -0.38
C CYS A 45 4.26 -0.97 -0.56
N ASN A 46 5.21 -1.77 -1.06
CA ASN A 46 6.64 -1.47 -1.00
C ASN A 46 7.01 -0.12 -1.62
N LYS A 47 6.34 0.27 -2.71
CA LYS A 47 6.60 1.51 -3.46
C LYS A 47 5.56 2.61 -3.25
N ALA A 48 4.60 2.40 -2.34
CA ALA A 48 3.56 3.39 -2.11
C ALA A 48 4.19 4.65 -1.52
N THR A 49 3.82 5.82 -2.04
CA THR A 49 4.18 7.12 -1.46
C THR A 49 3.26 7.47 -0.30
N THR A 50 2.03 6.93 -0.33
CA THR A 50 1.01 7.16 0.69
C THR A 50 0.40 5.85 1.14
N CYS A 51 0.44 5.62 2.44
CA CYS A 51 -0.14 4.45 3.10
C CYS A 51 -1.14 4.85 4.18
N THR A 52 -2.31 4.25 4.14
CA THR A 52 -3.33 4.36 5.19
C THR A 52 -3.77 2.96 5.60
N ASN A 53 -3.69 2.64 6.90
CA ASN A 53 -3.99 1.31 7.43
C ASN A 53 -3.33 0.18 6.63
N SER A 54 -2.06 0.35 6.24
CA SER A 54 -1.37 -0.54 5.29
C SER A 54 -0.06 -1.07 5.87
N LYS A 55 0.46 -2.13 5.26
CA LYS A 55 1.70 -2.81 5.69
C LYS A 55 2.77 -2.76 4.60
N ASP A 56 4.02 -2.82 5.02
CA ASP A 56 5.20 -2.84 4.15
C ASP A 56 5.36 -1.57 3.32
N CYS A 57 5.15 -0.42 3.97
CA CYS A 57 5.17 0.91 3.37
C CYS A 57 6.58 1.51 3.30
N PHE A 58 7.54 0.75 2.78
CA PHE A 58 8.97 1.05 2.89
C PHE A 58 9.36 2.41 2.29
N GLU A 59 8.72 2.78 1.18
CA GLU A 59 9.00 4.02 0.44
C GLU A 59 8.00 5.14 0.72
N ALA A 60 7.05 4.95 1.64
CA ALA A 60 6.01 5.93 1.89
C ALA A 60 6.57 7.19 2.55
N THR A 61 6.24 8.35 1.98
CA THR A 61 6.50 9.66 2.59
C THR A 61 5.43 10.01 3.62
N THR A 62 4.23 9.43 3.48
CA THR A 62 3.10 9.63 4.38
C THR A 62 2.54 8.29 4.84
N CYS A 63 2.50 8.10 6.15
CA CYS A 63 1.93 6.94 6.80
C CYS A 63 0.90 7.31 7.87
N THR A 64 -0.26 6.68 7.80
CA THR A 64 -1.31 6.75 8.82
C THR A 64 -1.75 5.33 9.19
N ASP A 65 -1.71 4.99 10.47
CA ASP A 65 -2.05 3.66 11.01
C ASP A 65 -1.35 2.49 10.28
N SER A 66 -0.11 2.73 9.81
CA SER A 66 0.62 1.82 8.91
C SER A 66 1.91 1.31 9.53
N THR A 67 2.55 0.32 8.92
CA THR A 67 3.81 -0.26 9.44
C THR A 67 4.91 -0.29 8.39
N ASN A 68 6.15 -0.35 8.88
CA ASN A 68 7.37 -0.38 8.07
C ASN A 68 7.57 0.90 7.23
N CYS A 69 7.28 2.04 7.83
CA CYS A 69 7.28 3.36 7.18
C CYS A 69 8.67 4.03 7.15
N TYR A 70 9.68 3.33 6.66
CA TYR A 70 11.10 3.68 6.83
C TYR A 70 11.54 5.01 6.22
N LYS A 71 10.72 5.63 5.37
CA LYS A 71 11.01 6.91 4.72
C LYS A 71 9.96 8.00 5.00
N ALA A 72 9.04 7.74 5.94
CA ALA A 72 7.94 8.65 6.20
C ALA A 72 8.43 9.95 6.84
N THR A 73 8.05 11.08 6.26
CA THR A 73 8.22 12.42 6.84
C THR A 73 6.97 12.84 7.62
N ALA A 74 5.81 12.32 7.23
CA ALA A 74 4.56 12.41 7.98
C ALA A 74 4.19 11.01 8.49
N CYS A 75 4.22 10.84 9.81
CA CYS A 75 3.95 9.57 10.47
C CYS A 75 2.93 9.77 11.59
N THR A 76 1.76 9.13 11.47
CA THR A 76 0.69 9.21 12.47
C THR A 76 0.28 7.80 12.84
N ASN A 77 0.34 7.46 14.14
CA ASN A 77 0.00 6.13 14.67
C ASN A 77 0.62 4.97 13.89
N SER A 78 1.82 5.17 13.35
CA SER A 78 2.50 4.22 12.47
C SER A 78 3.81 3.77 13.06
N THR A 79 4.31 2.61 12.64
CA THR A 79 5.57 2.04 13.13
C THR A 79 6.65 1.98 12.05
N GLY A 80 7.91 1.98 12.49
CA GLY A 80 9.06 1.97 11.59
C GLY A 80 9.35 3.32 10.94
N CYS A 81 8.85 4.41 11.50
CA CYS A 81 9.13 5.75 10.99
C CYS A 81 10.53 6.23 11.44
N PRO A 82 11.25 7.00 10.63
CA PRO A 82 12.50 7.62 11.04
C PRO A 82 12.30 8.50 12.28
N GLY A 83 13.21 8.36 13.25
CA GLY A 83 13.24 9.22 14.44
C GLY A 83 12.19 8.91 15.49
N HIS A 84 11.52 7.75 15.42
CA HIS A 84 10.54 7.29 16.41
C HIS A 84 10.82 5.88 16.92
#